data_AF-A0A7L5YFK6-F1
#
_entry.id   AF-A0A7L5YFK6-F1
#
_cell.length_a   1.000
_cell.length_b   1.000
_cell.length_c   1.000
_cell.angle_alpha   90.00
_cell.angle_beta   90.00
_cell.angle_gamma   90.00
#
_symmetry.space_group_name_H-M   'P 1'
#
loop_
_entity.id
_entity.type
_entity.pdbx_description
1 polymer ?
#
loop_
_entity_poly.entity_id
_entity_poly.type
_entity_poly.pdbx_seq_one_letter_code
_entity_poly.pdbx_strand_id
1 'polypeptide(L)'
;MSWKEEVLLHDGSKIISERHYNLGGYPGLDARERVPLDETVTFKLPNNKNIIWKNDFRDSVPEPNSLNHFRFDIVNGVPYLATYPAGCIAYNKWGRPNPPQILFKYENDQWKRIILADLPSVLVGTTANVIVGRPATSLLKSFYTVEEVNAKNAPISTPEYKTILREPVKGSDAVTNCLVLVPYKGNGLCQTTQL
;
A
#
# COMPACT_ATOMS: atom_id res chain seq x y z
N MET A 1 14.45 -8.00 -2.95
CA MET A 1 13.89 -7.73 -4.30
C MET A 1 13.72 -6.24 -4.39
N SER A 2 14.22 -5.61 -5.46
CA SER A 2 14.31 -4.15 -5.50
C SER A 2 14.06 -3.60 -6.89
N TRP A 3 13.41 -2.44 -6.97
CA TRP A 3 13.25 -1.68 -8.20
C TRP A 3 13.10 -0.20 -7.91
N LYS A 4 13.10 0.60 -8.98
CA LYS A 4 12.79 2.02 -8.94
C LYS A 4 11.59 2.30 -9.82
N GLU A 5 10.83 3.32 -9.50
CA GLU A 5 9.72 3.77 -10.31
C GLU A 5 9.58 5.29 -10.27
N GLU A 6 9.17 5.88 -11.39
CA GLU A 6 8.75 7.28 -11.42
C GLU A 6 7.40 7.44 -10.71
N VAL A 7 7.29 8.48 -9.89
CA VAL A 7 6.04 8.86 -9.22
C VAL A 7 5.62 10.22 -9.75
N LEU A 8 4.50 10.25 -10.46
CA LEU A 8 3.89 11.49 -10.93
C LEU A 8 3.05 12.11 -9.80
N LEU A 9 3.43 13.31 -9.38
CA LEU A 9 2.75 14.07 -8.33
C LEU A 9 1.55 14.85 -8.90
N HIS A 10 0.67 15.35 -8.03
CA HIS A 10 -0.52 16.08 -8.46
C HIS A 10 -0.22 17.38 -9.22
N ASP A 11 0.95 17.97 -9.02
CA ASP A 11 1.41 19.20 -9.68
C ASP A 11 2.07 18.95 -11.04
N GLY A 12 2.13 17.69 -11.49
CA GLY A 12 2.76 17.28 -12.75
C GLY A 12 4.26 17.04 -12.65
N SER A 13 4.89 17.33 -11.51
CA SER A 13 6.29 16.98 -11.27
C SER A 13 6.47 15.47 -11.08
N LYS A 14 7.69 15.00 -11.35
CA LYS A 14 8.07 13.60 -11.16
C LYS A 14 9.15 13.48 -10.11
N ILE A 15 9.04 12.46 -9.26
CA ILE A 15 10.13 12.02 -8.37
C ILE A 15 10.43 10.54 -8.62
N ILE A 16 11.49 10.04 -7.99
CA ILE A 16 11.82 8.61 -8.00
C ILE A 16 11.51 7.99 -6.65
N SER A 17 10.81 6.87 -6.63
CA SER A 17 10.75 5.98 -5.48
C SER A 17 11.63 4.75 -5.71
N GLU A 18 12.41 4.38 -4.70
CA GLU A 18 13.17 3.15 -4.66
C GLU A 18 12.51 2.19 -3.68
N ARG A 19 12.17 0.99 -4.14
CA ARG A 19 11.47 -0.02 -3.36
C ARG A 19 12.36 -1.21 -3.11
N HIS A 20 12.31 -1.70 -1.89
CA HIS A 20 13.06 -2.85 -1.44
C HIS A 20 12.17 -3.76 -0.60
N TYR A 21 11.93 -4.97 -1.07
CA TYR A 21 11.29 -6.04 -0.33
C TYR A 21 12.31 -7.04 0.19
N ASN A 22 12.25 -7.33 1.49
CA ASN A 22 12.86 -8.53 2.04
C ASN A 22 11.90 -9.70 1.83
N LEU A 23 12.40 -10.79 1.23
CA LEU A 23 11.59 -11.95 0.90
C LEU A 23 11.95 -13.14 1.80
N GLY A 24 10.93 -13.83 2.28
CA GLY A 24 11.01 -15.04 3.11
C GLY A 24 11.02 -16.31 2.28
N GLY A 25 10.53 -17.42 2.82
CA GLY A 25 10.41 -18.67 2.06
C GLY A 25 9.29 -18.64 1.01
N TYR A 26 9.13 -19.75 0.31
CA TYR A 26 7.93 -20.04 -0.46
C TYR A 26 6.82 -20.48 0.51
N PRO A 27 5.57 -19.99 0.36
CA PRO A 27 4.46 -20.34 1.25
C PRO A 27 3.95 -21.78 1.08
N GLY A 28 4.41 -22.50 0.05
CA GLY A 28 4.04 -23.89 -0.25
C GLY A 28 4.88 -24.44 -1.39
N LEU A 29 4.75 -25.74 -1.68
CA LEU A 29 5.56 -26.45 -2.68
C LEU A 29 5.35 -25.89 -4.10
N ASP A 30 4.12 -25.54 -4.46
CA ASP A 30 3.78 -25.06 -5.80
C ASP A 30 3.88 -23.53 -5.95
N ALA A 31 4.30 -22.83 -4.90
CA ALA A 31 4.36 -21.38 -4.93
C ALA A 31 5.50 -20.89 -5.83
N ARG A 32 5.15 -20.07 -6.83
CA ARG A 32 6.13 -19.45 -7.74
C ARG A 32 6.74 -18.17 -7.19
N GLU A 33 6.23 -17.69 -6.07
CA GLU A 33 6.58 -16.41 -5.47
C GLU A 33 6.89 -16.58 -3.98
N ARG A 34 7.92 -15.86 -3.52
CA ARG A 34 8.32 -15.84 -2.10
C ARG A 34 7.42 -14.88 -1.31
N VAL A 35 7.21 -15.19 -0.03
CA VAL A 35 6.43 -14.34 0.88
C VAL A 35 7.19 -13.02 1.14
N PRO A 36 6.56 -11.84 0.99
CA PRO A 36 7.15 -10.59 1.45
C PRO A 36 7.18 -10.55 2.98
N LEU A 37 8.35 -10.30 3.57
CA LEU A 37 8.50 -10.14 5.01
C LEU A 37 8.31 -8.68 5.41
N ASP A 38 8.97 -7.78 4.69
CA ASP A 38 8.89 -6.35 4.90
C ASP A 38 9.19 -5.62 3.58
N GLU A 39 8.86 -4.34 3.58
CA GLU A 39 9.11 -3.39 2.53
C GLU A 39 9.73 -2.11 3.11
N THR A 40 10.72 -1.58 2.41
CA THR A 40 11.19 -0.21 2.56
C THR A 40 11.01 0.53 1.23
N VAL A 41 10.37 1.70 1.30
CA VAL A 41 10.19 2.61 0.17
C VAL A 41 10.93 3.90 0.48
N THR A 42 11.78 4.35 -0.42
CA THR A 42 12.51 5.61 -0.31
C THR A 42 12.05 6.55 -1.42
N PHE A 43 11.35 7.62 -1.06
CA PHE A 43 10.96 8.69 -1.97
C PHE A 43 12.08 9.72 -2.02
N LYS A 44 12.66 9.92 -3.20
CA LYS A 44 13.76 10.87 -3.45
C LYS A 44 13.20 12.21 -3.88
N LEU A 45 13.24 13.20 -3.01
CA LEU A 45 12.74 14.53 -3.29
C LEU A 45 13.75 15.37 -4.10
N PRO A 46 13.30 16.37 -4.88
CA PRO A 46 14.19 17.23 -5.68
C PRO A 46 15.24 17.99 -4.86
N ASN A 47 15.00 18.22 -3.57
CA ASN A 47 15.93 18.89 -2.66
C ASN A 47 16.97 17.94 -2.02
N ASN A 48 17.19 16.75 -2.59
CA ASN A 48 18.04 15.68 -2.06
C ASN A 48 17.61 15.14 -0.68
N LYS A 49 16.42 15.50 -0.18
CA LYS A 49 15.84 14.86 1.01
C LYS A 49 15.23 13.52 0.61
N ASN A 50 15.39 12.53 1.48
CA ASN A 50 14.71 11.25 1.35
C ASN A 50 13.59 11.15 2.38
N ILE A 51 12.45 10.62 1.96
CA ILE A 51 11.38 10.22 2.87
C ILE A 51 11.27 8.70 2.80
N ILE A 52 11.30 8.07 3.96
CA ILE A 52 11.33 6.61 4.06
C ILE A 52 10.02 6.13 4.65
N TRP A 53 9.34 5.24 3.95
CA TRP A 53 8.24 4.44 4.47
C TRP A 53 8.74 3.01 4.72
N LYS A 54 8.44 2.47 5.90
CA LYS A 54 8.76 1.09 6.26
C LYS A 54 7.48 0.38 6.63
N ASN A 55 7.32 -0.83 6.12
CA ASN A 55 6.18 -1.67 6.38
C ASN A 55 6.66 -3.11 6.63
N ASP A 56 6.12 -3.75 7.66
CA ASP A 56 6.38 -5.15 7.97
C ASP A 56 5.07 -5.95 7.79
N PHE A 57 5.15 -7.05 7.05
CA PHE A 57 4.00 -7.89 6.73
C PHE A 57 3.85 -9.10 7.67
N ARG A 58 4.79 -9.32 8.60
CA ARG A 58 4.83 -10.52 9.45
C ARG A 58 3.93 -10.38 10.66
N ASP A 59 2.92 -11.24 10.78
CA ASP A 59 2.03 -11.25 11.95
C ASP A 59 2.73 -11.58 13.28
N SER A 60 3.95 -12.12 13.25
CA SER A 60 4.73 -12.44 14.45
C SER A 60 5.39 -11.23 15.11
N VAL A 61 5.36 -10.05 14.49
CA VAL A 61 5.85 -8.80 15.10
C VAL A 61 4.67 -8.13 15.83
N PRO A 62 4.90 -7.36 16.91
CA PRO A 62 3.82 -6.66 17.62
C PRO A 62 3.17 -5.52 16.81
N GLU A 63 3.92 -4.84 15.94
CA GLU A 63 3.43 -3.71 15.11
C GLU A 63 3.65 -3.87 13.58
N PRO A 64 3.28 -5.00 12.95
CA PRO A 64 3.40 -5.18 11.51
C PRO A 64 2.31 -4.38 10.81
N ASN A 65 2.76 -3.34 10.12
CA ASN A 65 1.91 -2.36 9.46
C ASN A 65 1.46 -2.83 8.07
N SER A 66 1.06 -4.11 7.93
CA SER A 66 0.67 -4.82 6.69
C SER A 66 -0.25 -4.01 5.77
N LEU A 67 0.31 -3.03 5.08
CA LEU A 67 -0.38 -2.00 4.31
C LEU A 67 0.24 -1.94 2.92
N ASN A 68 -0.60 -2.09 1.90
CA ASN A 68 -0.17 -1.82 0.54
C ASN A 68 -0.32 -0.33 0.29
N HIS A 69 0.78 0.36 0.03
CA HIS A 69 0.72 1.74 -0.43
C HIS A 69 0.40 1.77 -1.92
N PHE A 70 -0.35 2.79 -2.33
CA PHE A 70 -0.74 2.97 -3.73
C PHE A 70 -0.58 4.40 -4.21
N ARG A 71 -0.45 5.38 -3.30
CA ARG A 71 -0.19 6.76 -3.70
C ARG A 71 0.76 7.45 -2.73
N PHE A 72 1.71 8.20 -3.28
CA PHE A 72 2.51 9.19 -2.56
C PHE A 72 2.37 10.55 -3.24
N ASP A 73 2.16 11.61 -2.48
CA ASP A 73 2.09 12.96 -3.03
C ASP A 73 2.67 14.01 -2.08
N ILE A 74 2.94 15.20 -2.58
CA ILE A 74 3.45 16.33 -1.80
C ILE A 74 2.56 17.52 -2.07
N VAL A 75 1.81 17.99 -1.08
CA VAL A 75 0.95 19.17 -1.20
C VAL A 75 1.48 20.25 -0.27
N ASN A 76 1.81 21.42 -0.83
CA ASN A 76 2.39 22.55 -0.10
C ASN A 76 3.63 22.16 0.74
N GLY A 77 4.51 21.33 0.17
CA GLY A 77 5.72 20.84 0.83
C GLY A 77 5.50 19.75 1.88
N VAL A 78 4.25 19.33 2.11
CA VAL A 78 3.89 18.26 3.05
C VAL A 78 3.68 16.95 2.29
N PRO A 79 4.43 15.89 2.61
CA PRO A 79 4.23 14.57 2.02
C PRO A 79 3.02 13.84 2.61
N TYR A 80 2.28 13.15 1.75
CA TYR A 80 1.13 12.31 2.09
C TYR A 80 1.28 10.93 1.47
N LEU A 81 0.82 9.91 2.18
CA LEU A 81 0.83 8.52 1.73
C LEU A 81 -0.57 7.92 1.89
N ALA A 82 -1.06 7.30 0.84
CA ALA A 82 -2.30 6.52 0.88
C ALA A 82 -1.99 5.03 0.74
N THR A 83 -2.62 4.26 1.62
CA THR A 83 -2.43 2.82 1.75
C THR A 83 -3.77 2.12 1.97
N TYR A 84 -3.80 0.80 1.88
CA TYR A 84 -4.91 -0.03 2.34
C TYR A 84 -4.40 -1.30 3.04
N PRO A 85 -5.16 -1.89 3.98
CA PRO A 85 -4.77 -3.13 4.66
C PRO A 85 -4.57 -4.32 3.70
N ALA A 86 -3.42 -4.98 3.81
CA ALA A 86 -3.06 -6.17 3.05
C ALA A 86 -3.72 -7.42 3.66
N GLY A 87 -4.97 -7.65 3.31
CA GLY A 87 -5.75 -8.83 3.73
C GLY A 87 -6.45 -8.66 5.09
N CYS A 88 -7.21 -9.68 5.48
CA CYS A 88 -8.17 -9.57 6.58
C CYS A 88 -7.55 -9.36 7.96
N ILE A 89 -6.37 -9.93 8.21
CA ILE A 89 -5.66 -9.75 9.47
C ILE A 89 -5.29 -8.28 9.65
N ALA A 90 -4.71 -7.67 8.62
CA ALA A 90 -4.41 -6.25 8.60
C ALA A 90 -5.69 -5.41 8.73
N TYR A 91 -6.74 -5.76 7.99
CA TYR A 91 -8.00 -5.02 8.01
C TYR A 91 -8.62 -4.97 9.42
N ASN A 92 -8.58 -6.09 10.16
CA ASN A 92 -9.00 -6.14 11.57
C ASN A 92 -8.09 -5.28 12.47
N LYS A 93 -6.76 -5.36 12.32
CA LYS A 93 -5.79 -4.56 13.09
C LYS A 93 -6.02 -3.05 12.92
N TRP A 94 -6.38 -2.63 11.72
CA TRP A 94 -6.62 -1.22 11.39
C TRP A 94 -8.05 -0.72 11.70
N GLY A 95 -8.88 -1.56 12.33
CA GLY A 95 -10.23 -1.19 12.77
C GLY A 95 -11.27 -1.18 11.65
N ARG A 96 -11.03 -1.91 10.56
CA ARG A 96 -11.95 -2.06 9.41
C ARG A 96 -12.40 -0.71 8.84
N PRO A 97 -11.45 0.14 8.39
CA PRO A 97 -11.79 1.45 7.84
C PRO A 97 -12.75 1.33 6.66
N ASN A 98 -13.73 2.24 6.55
CA ASN A 98 -14.56 2.37 5.36
C ASN A 98 -14.79 3.87 5.07
N PRO A 99 -14.24 4.44 3.98
CA PRO A 99 -13.46 3.79 2.91
C PRO A 99 -12.16 3.10 3.40
N PRO A 100 -11.66 2.08 2.69
CA PRO A 100 -10.65 1.14 3.20
C PRO A 100 -9.24 1.72 3.36
N GLN A 101 -9.02 2.96 2.91
CA GLN A 101 -7.69 3.55 2.97
C GLN A 101 -7.25 3.91 4.39
N ILE A 102 -5.96 3.68 4.67
CA ILE A 102 -5.24 4.28 5.80
C ILE A 102 -4.31 5.36 5.25
N LEU A 103 -4.48 6.58 5.75
CA LEU A 103 -3.84 7.78 5.25
C LEU A 103 -2.79 8.26 6.24
N PHE A 104 -1.67 8.75 5.71
CA PHE A 104 -0.60 9.33 6.50
C PHE A 104 -0.16 10.67 5.95
N LYS A 105 0.25 11.54 6.87
CA LYS A 105 0.99 12.79 6.63
C LYS A 105 2.39 12.63 7.21
N TYR A 106 3.40 13.14 6.51
CA TYR A 106 4.75 13.22 7.04
C TYR A 106 5.00 14.58 7.68
N GLU A 107 5.30 14.59 8.98
CA GLU A 107 5.64 15.79 9.74
C GLU A 107 6.62 15.49 10.87
N ASN A 108 7.51 16.44 11.18
CA ASN A 108 8.54 16.26 12.21
C ASN A 108 9.35 14.96 12.02
N ASP A 109 9.69 14.68 10.76
CA ASP A 109 10.41 13.49 10.31
C ASP A 109 9.74 12.14 10.64
N GLN A 110 8.43 12.14 10.87
CA GLN A 110 7.63 10.95 11.18
C GLN A 110 6.35 10.89 10.35
N TRP A 111 5.92 9.65 10.04
CA TRP A 111 4.60 9.41 9.48
C TRP A 111 3.55 9.41 10.58
N LYS A 112 2.53 10.25 10.43
CA LYS A 112 1.37 10.30 11.32
C LYS A 112 0.12 9.92 10.56
N ARG A 113 -0.67 9.01 11.13
CA ARG A 113 -1.98 8.66 10.59
C ARG A 113 -2.89 9.88 10.66
N ILE A 114 -3.65 10.10 9.59
CA ILE A 114 -4.66 11.15 9.50
C ILE A 114 -6.02 10.56 9.10
N ILE A 115 -7.09 11.31 9.31
CA ILE A 115 -8.42 10.97 8.79
C ILE A 115 -8.62 11.57 7.40
N LEU A 116 -9.62 11.09 6.66
CA LEU A 116 -9.92 11.57 5.30
C LEU A 116 -10.20 13.08 5.26
N ALA A 117 -10.82 13.64 6.30
CA ALA A 117 -11.13 15.08 6.39
C ALA A 117 -9.87 15.96 6.46
N ASP A 118 -8.73 15.42 6.91
CA ASP A 118 -7.46 16.14 7.01
C ASP A 118 -6.61 15.99 5.74
N LEU A 119 -7.03 15.14 4.80
CA LEU A 119 -6.32 14.96 3.53
C LEU A 119 -6.58 16.17 2.62
N PRO A 120 -5.55 16.72 1.94
CA PRO A 120 -5.76 17.76 0.95
C PRO A 120 -6.78 17.33 -0.11
N SER A 121 -7.77 18.18 -0.39
CA SER A 121 -8.87 17.86 -1.30
C SER A 121 -8.41 17.52 -2.71
N VAL A 122 -7.27 18.04 -3.15
CA VAL A 122 -6.64 17.73 -4.44
C VAL A 122 -6.26 16.26 -4.60
N LEU A 123 -6.07 15.54 -3.49
CA LEU A 123 -5.74 14.11 -3.49
C LEU A 123 -6.98 13.20 -3.43
N VAL A 124 -8.13 13.72 -3.00
CA VAL A 124 -9.36 12.92 -2.90
C VAL A 124 -9.84 12.55 -4.30
N GLY A 125 -10.12 11.26 -4.54
CA GLY A 125 -10.52 10.73 -5.84
C GLY A 125 -9.36 10.45 -6.79
N THR A 126 -8.12 10.74 -6.41
CA THR A 126 -6.95 10.43 -7.23
C THR A 126 -6.56 8.95 -7.13
N THR A 127 -5.97 8.43 -8.21
CA THR A 127 -5.59 7.01 -8.33
C THR A 127 -4.13 6.77 -7.98
N ALA A 128 -3.70 5.51 -8.04
CA ALA A 128 -2.35 5.09 -7.74
C ALA A 128 -1.32 5.72 -8.69
N ASN A 129 -0.17 6.11 -8.14
CA ASN A 129 0.98 6.67 -8.88
C ASN A 129 2.30 5.94 -8.60
N VAL A 130 2.20 4.76 -7.97
CA VAL A 130 3.25 3.77 -7.74
C VAL A 130 2.68 2.40 -8.13
N ILE A 131 3.51 1.39 -8.38
CA ILE A 131 2.99 0.04 -8.64
C ILE A 131 2.28 -0.47 -7.37
N VAL A 132 1.01 -0.83 -7.46
CA VAL A 132 0.28 -1.38 -6.30
C VAL A 132 0.82 -2.79 -5.99
N GLY A 133 1.23 -3.01 -4.75
CA GLY A 133 1.88 -4.26 -4.34
C GLY A 133 3.29 -4.37 -4.95
N ARG A 134 3.60 -5.50 -5.59
CA ARG A 134 4.90 -5.73 -6.23
C ARG A 134 4.76 -6.44 -7.58
N PRO A 135 5.67 -6.21 -8.54
CA PRO A 135 5.74 -7.02 -9.75
C PRO A 135 5.99 -8.51 -9.43
N ALA A 136 5.61 -9.40 -10.34
CA ALA A 136 6.10 -10.78 -10.33
C ALA A 136 7.62 -10.80 -10.49
N THR A 137 8.31 -11.71 -9.80
CA THR A 137 9.78 -11.76 -9.78
C THR A 137 10.34 -11.97 -11.20
N SER A 138 9.66 -12.78 -12.02
CA SER A 138 10.02 -13.04 -13.42
C SER A 138 9.82 -11.85 -14.37
N LEU A 139 9.05 -10.85 -13.98
CA LEU A 139 8.71 -9.66 -14.78
C LEU A 139 9.28 -8.37 -14.18
N LEU A 140 10.18 -8.49 -13.20
CA LEU A 140 10.76 -7.36 -12.51
C LEU A 140 11.72 -6.60 -13.45
N LYS A 141 11.49 -5.31 -13.58
CA LYS A 141 12.44 -4.36 -14.17
C LYS A 141 13.17 -3.64 -13.05
N SER A 142 14.39 -3.18 -13.33
CA SER A 142 15.14 -2.34 -12.40
C SER A 142 14.53 -0.93 -12.26
N PHE A 143 13.81 -0.47 -13.29
CA PHE A 143 13.20 0.84 -13.38
C PHE A 143 11.86 0.77 -14.13
N TYR A 144 10.87 1.55 -13.70
CA TYR A 144 9.58 1.73 -14.36
C TYR A 144 9.29 3.22 -14.58
N THR A 145 8.91 3.61 -15.80
CA THR A 145 8.41 4.98 -16.08
C THR A 145 6.98 5.16 -15.57
N VAL A 146 6.49 6.40 -15.51
CA VAL A 146 5.08 6.69 -15.16
C VAL A 146 4.11 5.88 -16.04
N GLU A 147 4.37 5.77 -17.33
CA GLU A 147 3.52 5.03 -18.27
C GLU A 147 3.49 3.54 -17.94
N GLU A 148 4.64 2.97 -17.54
CA GLU A 148 4.74 1.57 -17.16
C GLU A 148 4.10 1.29 -15.78
N VAL A 149 4.24 2.21 -14.82
CA VAL A 149 3.52 2.16 -13.54
C VAL A 149 2.01 2.14 -13.79
N ASN A 150 1.51 3.05 -14.64
CA ASN A 150 0.11 3.10 -15.02
C ASN A 150 -0.33 1.79 -15.71
N ALA A 151 0.48 1.26 -16.62
CA ALA A 151 0.20 -0.01 -17.30
C ALA A 151 0.15 -1.20 -16.32
N LYS A 152 1.00 -1.22 -15.28
CA LYS A 152 0.97 -2.24 -14.22
C LYS A 152 -0.29 -2.17 -13.36
N ASN A 153 -0.81 -0.97 -13.12
CA ASN A 153 -2.00 -0.75 -12.32
C ASN A 153 -3.31 -0.83 -13.13
N ALA A 154 -3.24 -0.76 -14.46
CA ALA A 154 -4.41 -0.80 -15.34
C ALA A 154 -5.33 -2.02 -15.13
N PRO A 155 -4.83 -3.25 -14.91
CA PRO A 155 -5.66 -4.43 -14.67
C PRO A 155 -6.43 -4.42 -13.35
N ILE A 156 -6.07 -3.55 -12.40
CA ILE A 156 -6.76 -3.45 -11.10
C ILE A 156 -8.10 -2.76 -11.34
N SER A 157 -9.18 -3.52 -11.44
CA SER A 157 -10.52 -2.97 -11.63
C SER A 157 -11.17 -2.46 -10.35
N THR A 158 -10.76 -2.98 -9.19
CA THR A 158 -11.26 -2.67 -7.85
C THR A 158 -10.76 -1.30 -7.36
N PRO A 159 -11.60 -0.25 -7.29
CA PRO A 159 -11.17 1.10 -6.93
C PRO A 159 -10.52 1.20 -5.56
N GLU A 160 -10.93 0.38 -4.60
CA GLU A 160 -10.46 0.31 -3.22
C GLU A 160 -8.97 0.05 -3.09
N TYR A 161 -8.36 -0.59 -4.08
CA TYR A 161 -6.93 -0.91 -4.10
C TYR A 161 -6.06 0.17 -4.75
N LYS A 162 -6.66 1.15 -5.41
CA LYS A 162 -5.90 2.12 -6.21
C LYS A 162 -6.41 3.54 -6.15
N THR A 163 -7.49 3.84 -5.45
CA THR A 163 -8.12 5.17 -5.45
C THR A 163 -8.35 5.64 -4.03
N ILE A 164 -8.08 6.91 -3.76
CA ILE A 164 -8.48 7.54 -2.50
C ILE A 164 -9.98 7.82 -2.57
N LEU A 165 -10.79 6.92 -2.02
CA LEU A 165 -12.25 7.01 -2.10
C LEU A 165 -12.78 8.09 -1.18
N ARG A 166 -13.77 8.86 -1.64
CA ARG A 166 -14.46 9.83 -0.80
C ARG A 166 -15.52 9.16 0.06
N GLU A 167 -16.35 8.34 -0.57
CA GLU A 167 -17.51 7.72 0.03
C GLU A 167 -17.16 6.33 0.57
N PRO A 168 -17.86 5.88 1.63
CA PRO A 168 -17.83 4.49 2.04
C PRO A 168 -18.20 3.55 0.89
N VAL A 169 -17.48 2.44 0.78
CA VAL A 169 -17.80 1.33 -0.12
C VAL A 169 -19.11 0.70 0.35
N LYS A 170 -20.08 0.60 -0.56
CA LYS A 170 -21.40 0.01 -0.29
C LYS A 170 -21.37 -1.47 -0.63
N GLY A 171 -21.89 -2.31 0.27
CA GLY A 171 -22.00 -3.75 0.04
C GLY A 171 -20.84 -4.57 0.59
N SER A 172 -20.94 -5.87 0.36
CA SER A 172 -20.06 -6.92 0.88
C SER A 172 -18.90 -7.22 -0.08
N ASP A 173 -18.21 -6.19 -0.55
CA ASP A 173 -17.07 -6.31 -1.48
C ASP A 173 -15.80 -6.79 -0.77
N ALA A 174 -14.94 -7.54 -1.46
CA ALA A 174 -13.84 -8.32 -0.86
C ALA A 174 -12.85 -7.53 0.03
N VAL A 175 -12.74 -6.21 -0.14
CA VAL A 175 -11.87 -5.35 0.69
C VAL A 175 -12.50 -5.02 2.04
N THR A 176 -13.83 -4.88 2.09
CA THR A 176 -14.60 -4.60 3.32
C THR A 176 -15.22 -5.87 3.92
N ASN A 177 -15.28 -6.95 3.14
CA ASN A 177 -15.94 -8.20 3.48
C ASN A 177 -14.95 -9.31 3.84
N CYS A 178 -14.37 -9.18 5.04
CA CYS A 178 -13.78 -10.32 5.72
C CYS A 178 -14.89 -11.08 6.45
N LEU A 179 -15.53 -12.03 5.75
CA LEU A 179 -16.57 -12.88 6.34
C LEU A 179 -16.00 -13.67 7.53
N VAL A 180 -16.54 -13.37 8.71
CA VAL A 180 -16.45 -14.09 9.99
C VAL A 180 -15.06 -14.18 10.67
N LEU A 181 -15.03 -13.80 11.96
CA LEU A 181 -13.95 -14.06 12.91
C LEU A 181 -13.85 -15.58 13.17
N VAL A 182 -12.78 -16.23 12.72
CA VAL A 182 -12.46 -17.60 13.15
C VAL A 182 -11.43 -17.52 14.29
N PRO A 183 -11.60 -18.25 15.42
CA PRO A 183 -10.64 -18.25 16.52
C PRO A 183 -9.30 -18.85 16.07
N TYR A 184 -8.18 -18.12 16.20
CA TYR A 184 -6.84 -18.68 15.99
C TYR A 184 -6.12 -18.73 17.35
N LYS A 185 -5.85 -19.92 17.88
CA LYS A 185 -5.19 -20.10 19.19
C LYS A 185 -5.83 -19.31 20.35
N GLY A 186 -7.15 -19.31 20.44
CA GLY A 186 -7.89 -18.57 21.47
C GLY A 186 -8.04 -17.06 21.23
N ASN A 187 -7.37 -16.49 20.21
CA ASN A 187 -7.46 -15.08 19.82
C ASN A 187 -7.63 -14.96 18.29
N GLY A 188 -8.85 -14.65 17.84
CA GLY A 188 -9.28 -14.79 16.43
C GLY A 188 -8.40 -14.15 15.34
N LEU A 189 -8.18 -14.91 14.25
CA LEU A 189 -7.67 -14.43 12.96
C LEU A 189 -8.40 -15.12 11.81
N CYS A 190 -8.76 -14.33 10.78
CA CYS A 190 -9.53 -14.72 9.60
C CYS A 190 -8.83 -15.76 8.71
N GLN A 191 -9.57 -16.77 8.24
CA GLN A 191 -9.22 -17.54 7.05
C GLN A 191 -10.13 -17.12 5.89
N THR A 192 -9.56 -16.86 4.73
CA THR A 192 -10.29 -16.88 3.45
C THR A 192 -10.34 -18.32 2.97
N THR A 193 -11.52 -18.92 2.91
CA THR A 193 -11.72 -20.14 2.12
C THR A 193 -11.51 -19.79 0.64
N GLN A 194 -10.36 -20.18 0.10
CA GLN A 194 -10.22 -20.41 -1.34
C GLN A 194 -10.66 -21.86 -1.60
N LEU A 195 -11.66 -22.03 -2.46
CA LEU A 195 -11.76 -23.18 -3.36
C LEU A 195 -11.45 -22.67 -4.76
#